data_AF-A0A964EBI4-F1
#
_entry.id   AF-A0A964EBI4-F1
#
_cell.length_a   1.000
_cell.length_b   1.000
_cell.length_c   1.000
_cell.angle_alpha   90.00
_cell.angle_beta   90.00
_cell.angle_gamma   90.00
#
_symmetry.space_group_name_H-M   'P 1'
#
loop_
_entity.id
_entity.type
_entity.pdbx_description
1 polymer ?
#
loop_
_entity_poly.entity_id
_entity_poly.type
_entity_poly.pdbx_seq_one_letter_code
_entity_poly.pdbx_strand_id
1 'polypeptide(L)'
;MKTMFGMKNVALALTLLLATTGTLLAQGGGKDHKRGGDKGQRIGKALEGLELTDAQKAQIEQLRNEFKAENEGILAEMKELREQMRTQLQSGDKDGAEKTGELMKAKGATLKEKAQELQQDINMILTDEQRAKAAEMKRNAKEHRVETRERREEFRAEMDLTEDQKGEIEAIRKDFKAENEGTIEKMKDLREQMREQAKSGDKEGAAKTREEMKKLREELKDERKEMQQEIGALLTDEQKATLKEHKEDVKEHRDEHKEKRGKGRAKRGKRSK
;
A
#
# COMPACT_ATOMS: atom_id res chain seq x y z
N MET A 1 31.61 -2.02 23.13
CA MET A 1 30.80 -2.20 24.36
C MET A 1 29.35 -1.98 24.00
N LYS A 2 28.56 -3.05 23.86
CA LYS A 2 27.11 -2.96 23.67
C LYS A 2 26.49 -2.77 25.05
N THR A 3 25.88 -1.62 25.28
CA THR A 3 25.12 -1.33 26.50
C THR A 3 23.84 -2.16 26.51
N MET A 4 23.81 -3.20 27.34
CA MET A 4 22.57 -3.87 27.74
C MET A 4 21.73 -2.88 28.55
N PHE A 5 20.76 -2.22 27.92
CA PHE A 5 19.75 -1.45 28.64
C PHE A 5 18.67 -2.41 29.13
N GLY A 6 18.58 -2.54 30.45
CA GLY A 6 17.58 -3.34 31.14
C GLY A 6 16.17 -2.86 30.84
N MET A 7 15.32 -3.81 30.44
CA MET A 7 13.88 -3.64 30.28
C MET A 7 13.26 -3.25 31.63
N LYS A 8 12.59 -2.09 31.67
CA LYS A 8 11.64 -1.76 32.73
C LYS A 8 10.23 -1.88 32.17
N ASN A 9 9.47 -2.76 32.81
CA ASN A 9 8.05 -3.01 32.62
C ASN A 9 7.24 -1.72 32.46
N VAL A 10 6.63 -1.53 31.29
CA VAL A 10 5.40 -0.75 31.14
C VAL A 10 4.49 -1.51 30.18
N ALA A 11 3.56 -2.26 30.75
CA ALA A 11 2.41 -2.80 30.04
C ALA A 11 1.53 -1.63 29.58
N LEU A 12 1.31 -1.52 28.27
CA LEU A 12 0.28 -0.66 27.71
C LEU A 12 -0.20 -1.29 26.40
N ALA A 13 -1.32 -2.01 26.49
CA ALA A 13 -1.97 -2.67 25.38
C ALA A 13 -2.43 -1.65 24.33
N LEU A 14 -1.86 -1.74 23.12
CA LEU A 14 -2.28 -0.94 21.99
C LEU A 14 -2.29 -1.82 20.73
N THR A 15 -3.36 -2.61 20.58
CA THR A 15 -3.60 -3.57 19.50
C THR A 15 -3.38 -2.97 18.10
N LEU A 16 -2.15 -3.06 17.57
CA LEU A 16 -1.81 -2.68 16.20
C LEU A 16 -1.23 -3.85 15.38
N LEU A 17 -2.14 -4.48 14.63
CA LEU A 17 -1.97 -5.26 13.41
C LEU A 17 -0.64 -6.03 13.18
N LEU A 18 -0.72 -7.36 13.32
CA LEU A 18 0.02 -8.35 12.53
C LEU A 18 -0.13 -8.09 11.02
N ALA A 19 0.74 -7.27 10.44
CA ALA A 19 0.74 -7.02 9.00
C ALA A 19 2.17 -6.77 8.47
N THR A 20 3.05 -7.77 8.58
CA THR A 20 4.34 -7.74 7.85
C THR A 20 4.69 -9.04 7.13
N THR A 21 3.79 -10.00 6.96
CA THR A 21 3.96 -11.14 6.03
C THR A 21 3.67 -10.80 4.55
N GLY A 22 3.82 -9.53 4.15
CA GLY A 22 3.41 -9.07 2.82
C GLY A 22 4.35 -8.13 2.06
N THR A 23 5.63 -7.99 2.45
CA THR A 23 6.63 -7.31 1.61
C THR A 23 7.85 -8.20 1.33
N LEU A 24 7.61 -9.46 0.97
CA LEU A 24 8.64 -10.33 0.40
C LEU A 24 8.91 -9.95 -1.08
N LEU A 25 9.97 -9.18 -1.27
CA LEU A 25 10.89 -9.23 -2.41
C LEU A 25 10.26 -9.22 -3.82
N ALA A 26 10.15 -8.02 -4.40
CA ALA A 26 10.38 -7.83 -5.83
C ALA A 26 11.88 -7.56 -6.04
N GLN A 27 12.72 -8.58 -5.89
CA GLN A 27 14.11 -8.59 -6.34
C GLN A 27 14.17 -9.55 -7.55
N GLY A 28 14.39 -8.99 -8.73
CA GLY A 28 14.51 -9.74 -9.98
C GLY A 28 14.66 -8.82 -11.19
N GLY A 29 15.90 -8.67 -11.66
CA GLY A 29 16.24 -8.34 -13.05
C GLY A 29 16.04 -6.89 -13.50
N GLY A 30 17.14 -6.18 -13.75
CA GLY A 30 17.13 -4.92 -14.47
C GLY A 30 16.51 -5.07 -15.86
N LYS A 31 15.50 -4.25 -16.14
CA LYS A 31 15.17 -3.68 -17.46
C LYS A 31 14.06 -2.67 -17.26
N ASP A 32 14.32 -1.46 -17.74
CA ASP A 32 13.49 -0.26 -17.75
C ASP A 32 12.00 -0.48 -17.44
N HIS A 33 11.62 -0.15 -16.21
CA HIS A 33 10.23 -0.03 -15.83
C HIS A 33 9.88 1.44 -15.63
N LYS A 34 9.33 2.04 -16.70
CA LYS A 34 8.47 3.23 -16.62
C LYS A 34 7.24 2.88 -15.77
N ARG A 35 7.39 2.90 -14.44
CA ARG A 35 6.29 2.76 -13.47
C ARG A 35 6.25 3.96 -12.53
N GLY A 36 6.15 5.14 -13.13
CA GLY A 36 5.51 6.30 -12.50
C GLY A 36 4.01 6.15 -12.74
N GLY A 37 3.37 5.28 -11.95
CA GLY A 37 1.92 5.07 -12.02
C GLY A 37 1.22 6.28 -11.42
N ASP A 38 0.92 7.23 -12.29
CA ASP A 38 -0.02 8.31 -12.09
C ASP A 38 -1.23 7.80 -11.28
N LYS A 39 -1.57 8.50 -10.19
CA LYS A 39 -2.73 8.12 -9.35
C LYS A 39 -4.04 8.21 -10.16
N GLY A 40 -4.01 8.88 -11.33
CA GLY A 40 -5.02 8.82 -12.36
C GLY A 40 -5.22 7.45 -13.03
N GLN A 41 -4.34 6.47 -12.84
CA GLN A 41 -4.50 5.14 -13.46
C GLN A 41 -5.32 4.15 -12.64
N ARG A 42 -5.75 4.44 -11.40
CA ARG A 42 -6.49 3.46 -10.60
C ARG A 42 -7.91 3.20 -11.13
N ILE A 43 -8.61 4.25 -11.56
CA ILE A 43 -9.89 4.13 -12.28
C ILE A 43 -9.63 3.64 -13.70
N GLY A 44 -8.58 4.15 -14.38
CA GLY A 44 -8.19 3.68 -15.71
C GLY A 44 -7.97 2.16 -15.79
N LYS A 45 -7.38 1.56 -14.75
CA LYS A 45 -7.21 0.11 -14.64
C LYS A 45 -8.50 -0.66 -14.36
N ALA A 46 -9.44 -0.06 -13.63
CA ALA A 46 -10.77 -0.65 -13.42
C ALA A 46 -11.58 -0.67 -14.73
N LEU A 47 -11.29 0.28 -15.64
CA LEU A 47 -11.92 0.41 -16.95
C LEU A 47 -11.15 -0.30 -18.09
N GLU A 48 -9.90 -0.70 -17.87
CA GLU A 48 -9.00 -1.32 -18.87
C GLU A 48 -9.55 -2.69 -19.37
N GLY A 49 -10.55 -3.26 -18.69
CA GLY A 49 -11.26 -4.47 -19.11
C GLY A 49 -12.58 -4.24 -19.84
N LEU A 50 -13.07 -3.01 -19.97
CA LEU A 50 -14.41 -2.71 -20.51
C LEU A 50 -14.44 -2.45 -22.02
N GLU A 51 -13.30 -2.50 -22.70
CA GLU A 51 -13.22 -2.28 -24.16
C GLU A 51 -13.91 -0.96 -24.57
N LEU A 52 -13.61 0.11 -23.83
CA LEU A 52 -14.19 1.43 -24.07
C LEU A 52 -13.81 1.97 -25.44
N THR A 53 -14.77 2.63 -26.11
CA THR A 53 -14.49 3.41 -27.33
C THR A 53 -13.66 4.65 -26.97
N ASP A 54 -13.00 5.24 -27.96
CA ASP A 54 -12.19 6.44 -27.72
C ASP A 54 -13.05 7.65 -27.31
N ALA A 55 -14.29 7.73 -27.81
CA ALA A 55 -15.26 8.72 -27.38
C ALA A 55 -15.65 8.53 -25.90
N GLN A 56 -15.92 7.30 -25.46
CA GLN A 56 -16.22 6.99 -24.06
C GLN A 56 -15.03 7.31 -23.15
N LYS A 57 -13.79 6.98 -23.57
CA LYS A 57 -12.57 7.32 -22.81
C LYS A 57 -12.43 8.83 -22.63
N ALA A 58 -12.64 9.61 -23.69
CA ALA A 58 -12.55 11.06 -23.65
C ALA A 58 -13.59 11.66 -22.69
N GLN A 59 -14.85 11.20 -22.75
CA GLN A 59 -15.90 11.67 -21.84
C GLN A 59 -15.60 11.32 -20.36
N ILE A 60 -15.13 10.09 -20.10
CA ILE A 60 -14.76 9.68 -18.75
C ILE A 60 -13.55 10.48 -18.23
N GLU A 61 -12.57 10.77 -19.09
CA GLU A 61 -11.43 11.60 -18.73
C GLU A 61 -11.84 13.03 -18.39
N GLN A 62 -12.76 13.60 -19.16
CA GLN A 62 -13.35 14.91 -18.87
C GLN A 62 -14.04 14.94 -17.50
N LEU A 63 -14.98 14.02 -17.25
CA LEU A 63 -15.67 13.92 -15.95
C LEU A 63 -14.70 13.79 -14.77
N ARG A 64 -13.60 13.06 -14.95
CA ARG A 64 -12.58 12.89 -13.92
C ARG A 64 -11.77 14.15 -13.67
N ASN A 65 -11.49 14.91 -14.71
CA ASN A 65 -10.78 16.18 -14.60
C ASN A 65 -11.66 17.25 -13.94
N GLU A 66 -12.94 17.30 -14.32
CA GLU A 66 -13.95 18.16 -13.69
C GLU A 66 -14.10 17.80 -12.21
N PHE A 67 -14.34 16.53 -11.89
CA PHE A 67 -14.40 16.06 -10.50
C PHE A 67 -13.17 16.44 -9.70
N LYS A 68 -11.97 16.31 -10.28
CA LYS A 68 -10.73 16.67 -9.60
C LYS A 68 -10.64 18.18 -9.36
N ALA A 69 -11.01 18.99 -10.34
CA ALA A 69 -10.98 20.45 -10.23
C ALA A 69 -12.00 20.94 -9.19
N GLU A 70 -13.23 20.46 -9.25
CA GLU A 70 -14.31 20.80 -8.31
C GLU A 70 -14.01 20.40 -6.86
N ASN A 71 -13.21 19.35 -6.68
CA ASN A 71 -12.87 18.82 -5.36
C ASN A 71 -11.43 19.14 -4.92
N GLU A 72 -10.72 20.00 -5.66
CA GLU A 72 -9.34 20.35 -5.36
C GLU A 72 -9.21 20.96 -3.96
N GLY A 73 -10.15 21.84 -3.58
CA GLY A 73 -10.19 22.43 -2.24
C GLY A 73 -10.29 21.36 -1.13
N ILE A 74 -11.24 20.43 -1.25
CA ILE A 74 -11.40 19.36 -0.24
C ILE A 74 -10.17 18.45 -0.19
N LEU A 75 -9.54 18.19 -1.35
CA LEU A 75 -8.32 17.40 -1.42
C LEU A 75 -7.12 18.10 -0.78
N ALA A 76 -7.02 19.42 -0.94
CA ALA A 76 -6.00 20.26 -0.30
C ALA A 76 -6.18 20.29 1.22
N GLU A 77 -7.39 20.54 1.71
CA GLU A 77 -7.70 20.50 3.14
C GLU A 77 -7.42 19.12 3.75
N MET A 78 -7.75 18.04 3.03
CA MET A 78 -7.41 16.67 3.44
C MET A 78 -5.90 16.39 3.45
N LYS A 79 -5.09 17.16 2.72
CA LYS A 79 -3.62 17.08 2.82
C LYS A 79 -3.16 17.81 4.08
N GLU A 80 -3.64 19.02 4.30
CA GLU A 80 -3.31 19.84 5.48
C GLU A 80 -3.70 19.13 6.78
N LEU A 81 -4.91 18.56 6.87
CA LEU A 81 -5.34 17.81 8.06
C LEU A 81 -4.46 16.58 8.32
N ARG A 82 -3.89 15.94 7.29
CA ARG A 82 -2.94 14.83 7.49
C ARG A 82 -1.61 15.32 8.05
N GLU A 83 -1.13 16.47 7.60
CA GLU A 83 0.09 17.09 8.12
C GLU A 83 -0.10 17.58 9.55
N GLN A 84 -1.24 18.19 9.85
CA GLN A 84 -1.64 18.59 11.20
C GLN A 84 -1.73 17.36 12.13
N MET A 85 -2.45 16.31 11.73
CA MET A 85 -2.57 15.10 12.54
C MET A 85 -1.20 14.45 12.78
N ARG A 86 -0.31 14.45 11.77
CA ARG A 86 1.06 13.96 11.96
C ARG A 86 1.79 14.77 13.02
N THR A 87 1.74 16.10 12.94
CA THR A 87 2.42 17.00 13.88
C THR A 87 1.91 16.78 15.30
N GLN A 88 0.59 16.67 15.49
CA GLN A 88 -0.04 16.40 16.78
C GLN A 88 0.40 15.05 17.36
N LEU A 89 0.46 14.00 16.53
CA LEU A 89 0.94 12.70 16.97
C LEU A 89 2.42 12.73 17.37
N GLN A 90 3.25 13.53 16.67
CA GLN A 90 4.67 13.69 17.01
C GLN A 90 4.88 14.48 18.31
N SER A 91 4.02 15.48 18.59
CA SER A 91 4.08 16.25 19.83
C SER A 91 3.39 15.57 21.01
N GLY A 92 2.79 14.39 20.82
CA GLY A 92 2.04 13.67 21.85
C GLY A 92 0.63 14.22 22.11
N ASP A 93 0.14 15.15 21.29
CA ASP A 93 -1.22 15.71 21.36
C ASP A 93 -2.25 14.74 20.78
N LYS A 94 -2.65 13.76 21.61
CA LYS A 94 -3.61 12.72 21.23
C LYS A 94 -5.00 13.27 20.99
N ASP A 95 -5.47 14.18 21.86
CA ASP A 95 -6.81 14.77 21.79
C ASP A 95 -6.96 15.64 20.54
N GLY A 96 -5.92 16.41 20.19
CA GLY A 96 -5.89 17.16 18.94
C GLY A 96 -5.88 16.24 17.71
N ALA A 97 -5.08 15.18 17.73
CA ALA A 97 -5.04 14.20 16.64
C ALA A 97 -6.39 13.51 16.41
N GLU A 98 -7.13 13.21 17.49
CA GLU A 98 -8.48 12.65 17.42
C GLU A 98 -9.46 13.59 16.72
N LYS A 99 -9.52 14.86 17.14
CA LYS A 99 -10.37 15.89 16.51
C LYS A 99 -10.04 16.10 15.03
N THR A 100 -8.75 16.16 14.69
CA THR A 100 -8.30 16.23 13.30
C THR A 100 -8.73 14.99 12.50
N GLY A 101 -8.69 13.82 13.16
CA GLY A 101 -9.21 12.56 12.61
C GLY A 101 -10.71 12.60 12.30
N GLU A 102 -11.53 13.21 13.16
CA GLU A 102 -12.96 13.40 12.93
C GLU A 102 -13.24 14.32 11.74
N LEU A 103 -12.51 15.44 11.63
CA LEU A 103 -12.60 16.35 10.48
C LEU A 103 -12.24 15.63 9.17
N MET A 104 -11.20 14.81 9.18
CA MET A 104 -10.84 13.99 8.02
C MET A 104 -11.92 12.96 7.67
N LYS A 105 -12.57 12.35 8.68
CA LYS A 105 -13.69 11.42 8.43
C LYS A 105 -14.86 12.15 7.76
N ALA A 106 -15.21 13.34 8.26
CA ALA A 106 -16.29 14.15 7.71
C ALA A 106 -16.02 14.55 6.24
N LYS A 107 -14.84 15.13 5.95
CA LYS A 107 -14.44 15.47 4.57
C LYS A 107 -14.31 14.23 3.68
N GLY A 108 -13.85 13.11 4.25
CA GLY A 108 -13.79 11.83 3.56
C GLY A 108 -15.17 11.27 3.18
N ALA A 109 -16.20 11.50 4.01
CA ALA A 109 -17.57 11.15 3.70
C ALA A 109 -18.12 11.99 2.53
N THR A 110 -17.89 13.31 2.55
CA THR A 110 -18.26 14.21 1.44
C THR A 110 -17.61 13.79 0.12
N LEU A 111 -16.29 13.49 0.12
CA LEU A 111 -15.62 13.00 -1.08
C LEU A 111 -16.17 11.65 -1.56
N LYS A 112 -16.61 10.80 -0.65
CA LYS A 112 -17.19 9.50 -0.99
C LYS A 112 -18.53 9.67 -1.68
N GLU A 113 -19.39 10.56 -1.20
CA GLU A 113 -20.69 10.88 -1.81
C GLU A 113 -20.48 11.41 -3.23
N LYS A 114 -19.62 12.42 -3.41
CA LYS A 114 -19.31 12.94 -4.75
C LYS A 114 -18.67 11.88 -5.66
N ALA A 115 -17.83 10.99 -5.12
CA ALA A 115 -17.27 9.90 -5.90
C ALA A 115 -18.33 8.86 -6.34
N GLN A 116 -19.45 8.74 -5.61
CA GLN A 116 -20.59 7.93 -6.04
C GLN A 116 -21.35 8.61 -7.18
N GLU A 117 -21.51 9.93 -7.16
CA GLU A 117 -22.08 10.71 -8.27
C GLU A 117 -21.25 10.53 -9.54
N LEU A 118 -19.94 10.76 -9.47
CA LEU A 118 -19.02 10.52 -10.60
C LEU A 118 -19.15 9.09 -11.14
N GLN A 119 -19.31 8.10 -10.27
CA GLN A 119 -19.48 6.71 -10.70
C GLN A 119 -20.82 6.49 -11.43
N GLN A 120 -21.88 7.18 -11.05
CA GLN A 120 -23.17 7.15 -11.76
C GLN A 120 -23.03 7.78 -13.15
N ASP A 121 -22.39 8.95 -13.25
CA ASP A 121 -22.16 9.62 -14.53
C ASP A 121 -21.33 8.75 -15.48
N ILE A 122 -20.26 8.12 -14.96
CA ILE A 122 -19.47 7.16 -15.73
C ILE A 122 -20.34 5.99 -16.20
N ASN A 123 -21.22 5.46 -15.35
CA ASN A 123 -22.09 4.33 -15.74
C ASN A 123 -23.09 4.70 -16.85
N MET A 124 -23.48 5.97 -16.97
CA MET A 124 -24.35 6.44 -18.05
C MET A 124 -23.66 6.46 -19.42
N ILE A 125 -22.33 6.60 -19.45
CA ILE A 125 -21.52 6.55 -20.67
C ILE A 125 -21.34 5.11 -21.19
N LEU A 126 -21.44 4.12 -20.29
CA LEU A 126 -21.24 2.71 -20.62
C LEU A 126 -22.46 2.09 -21.33
N THR A 127 -22.21 1.10 -22.19
CA THR A 127 -23.28 0.22 -22.71
C THR A 127 -23.77 -0.73 -21.62
N ASP A 128 -24.92 -1.38 -21.82
CA ASP A 128 -25.45 -2.38 -20.89
C ASP A 128 -24.46 -3.54 -20.65
N GLU A 129 -23.84 -4.04 -21.71
CA GLU A 129 -22.83 -5.09 -21.63
C GLU A 129 -21.60 -4.65 -20.83
N GLN A 130 -21.14 -3.41 -21.04
CA GLN A 130 -20.03 -2.83 -20.27
C GLN A 130 -20.40 -2.62 -18.80
N ARG A 131 -21.63 -2.19 -18.50
CA ARG A 131 -22.14 -2.07 -17.12
C ARG A 131 -22.18 -3.43 -16.42
N ALA A 132 -22.66 -4.46 -17.10
CA ALA A 132 -22.68 -5.82 -16.56
C ALA A 132 -21.26 -6.33 -16.25
N LYS A 133 -20.32 -6.13 -17.18
CA LYS A 133 -18.91 -6.49 -16.99
C LYS A 133 -18.25 -5.69 -15.86
N ALA A 134 -18.57 -4.41 -15.72
CA ALA A 134 -18.08 -3.57 -14.62
C ALA A 134 -18.59 -4.07 -13.26
N ALA A 135 -19.87 -4.47 -13.18
CA ALA A 135 -20.45 -5.05 -11.97
C ALA A 135 -19.79 -6.39 -11.60
N GLU A 136 -19.53 -7.26 -12.59
CA GLU A 136 -18.81 -8.51 -12.40
C GLU A 136 -17.39 -8.27 -11.87
N MET A 137 -16.62 -7.38 -12.52
CA MET A 137 -15.27 -7.03 -12.06
C MET A 137 -15.27 -6.47 -10.63
N LYS A 138 -16.28 -5.67 -10.26
CA LYS A 138 -16.44 -5.14 -8.90
C LYS A 138 -16.75 -6.27 -7.90
N ARG A 139 -17.57 -7.26 -8.28
CA ARG A 139 -17.85 -8.44 -7.47
C ARG A 139 -16.58 -9.26 -7.23
N ASN A 140 -15.86 -9.58 -8.30
CA ASN A 140 -14.60 -10.33 -8.24
C ASN A 140 -13.54 -9.60 -7.40
N ALA A 141 -13.43 -8.27 -7.51
CA ALA A 141 -12.54 -7.47 -6.68
C ALA A 141 -12.94 -7.47 -5.19
N LYS A 142 -14.25 -7.49 -4.90
CA LYS A 142 -14.77 -7.60 -3.52
C LYS A 142 -14.50 -8.99 -2.96
N GLU A 143 -14.78 -10.04 -3.72
CA GLU A 143 -14.52 -11.44 -3.34
C GLU A 143 -13.04 -11.65 -3.04
N HIS A 144 -12.14 -11.25 -3.95
CA HIS A 144 -10.70 -11.33 -3.71
C HIS A 144 -10.28 -10.55 -2.45
N ARG A 145 -10.89 -9.39 -2.18
CA ARG A 145 -10.58 -8.63 -0.95
C ARG A 145 -11.04 -9.36 0.31
N VAL A 146 -12.20 -10.01 0.26
CA VAL A 146 -12.72 -10.83 1.37
C VAL A 146 -11.82 -12.04 1.57
N GLU A 147 -11.53 -12.80 0.52
CA GLU A 147 -10.62 -13.96 0.57
C GLU A 147 -9.24 -13.59 1.15
N THR A 148 -8.65 -12.48 0.68
CA THR A 148 -7.36 -12.01 1.21
C THR A 148 -7.44 -11.65 2.68
N ARG A 149 -8.58 -11.14 3.14
CA ARG A 149 -8.80 -10.80 4.55
C ARG A 149 -8.99 -12.06 5.39
N GLU A 150 -9.83 -12.98 4.94
CA GLU A 150 -10.10 -14.27 5.60
C GLU A 150 -8.82 -15.07 5.75
N ARG A 151 -8.04 -15.26 4.67
CA ARG A 151 -6.73 -15.91 4.72
C ARG A 151 -5.78 -15.26 5.75
N ARG A 152 -5.85 -13.93 5.90
CA ARG A 152 -5.05 -13.21 6.91
C ARG A 152 -5.56 -13.45 8.33
N GLU A 153 -6.87 -13.58 8.51
CA GLU A 153 -7.50 -13.87 9.80
C GLU A 153 -7.22 -15.31 10.22
N GLU A 154 -7.35 -16.27 9.30
CA GLU A 154 -7.00 -17.68 9.47
C GLU A 154 -5.53 -17.85 9.88
N PHE A 155 -4.60 -17.27 9.11
CA PHE A 155 -3.17 -17.33 9.47
C PHE A 155 -2.89 -16.73 10.86
N ARG A 156 -3.61 -15.68 11.26
CA ARG A 156 -3.45 -15.09 12.59
C ARG A 156 -3.96 -16.02 13.69
N ALA A 157 -5.06 -16.72 13.45
CA ALA A 157 -5.61 -17.70 14.37
C ALA A 157 -4.68 -18.91 14.49
N GLU A 158 -4.15 -19.40 13.37
CA GLU A 158 -3.23 -20.53 13.31
C GLU A 158 -1.89 -20.25 14.02
N MET A 159 -1.37 -19.03 13.89
CA MET A 159 -0.17 -18.60 14.61
C MET A 159 -0.35 -18.60 16.14
N ASP A 160 -1.62 -18.55 16.62
CA ASP A 160 -2.03 -18.60 18.03
C ASP A 160 -1.04 -17.95 19.01
N LEU A 161 -0.70 -16.69 18.73
CA LEU A 161 0.26 -15.96 19.55
C LEU A 161 -0.34 -15.67 20.92
N THR A 162 0.43 -15.93 21.97
CA THR A 162 0.08 -15.52 23.34
C THR A 162 0.03 -13.99 23.45
N GLU A 163 -0.67 -13.46 24.46
CA GLU A 163 -0.73 -12.02 24.69
C GLU A 163 0.65 -11.42 24.98
N ASP A 164 1.51 -12.16 25.70
CA ASP A 164 2.89 -11.75 25.98
C ASP A 164 3.72 -11.68 24.68
N GLN A 165 3.66 -12.72 23.84
CA GLN A 165 4.30 -12.70 22.52
C GLN A 165 3.81 -11.53 21.65
N LYS A 166 2.51 -11.22 21.67
CA LYS A 166 1.95 -10.07 20.93
C LYS A 166 2.54 -8.76 21.43
N GLY A 167 2.63 -8.58 22.75
CA GLY A 167 3.21 -7.39 23.38
C GLY A 167 4.69 -7.20 23.04
N GLU A 168 5.49 -8.26 23.12
CA GLU A 168 6.92 -8.21 22.80
C GLU A 168 7.16 -7.94 21.30
N ILE A 169 6.39 -8.57 20.42
CA ILE A 169 6.47 -8.31 18.97
C ILE A 169 6.08 -6.85 18.65
N GLU A 170 5.11 -6.29 19.36
CA GLU A 170 4.74 -4.87 19.20
C GLU A 170 5.88 -3.94 19.63
N ALA A 171 6.52 -4.23 20.77
CA ALA A 171 7.68 -3.47 21.25
C ALA A 171 8.83 -3.50 20.23
N ILE A 172 9.24 -4.69 19.77
CA ILE A 172 10.29 -4.86 18.76
C ILE A 172 9.98 -4.03 17.49
N ARG A 173 8.73 -4.02 17.02
CA ARG A 173 8.33 -3.23 15.85
C ARG A 173 8.35 -1.73 16.10
N LYS A 174 7.99 -1.31 17.30
CA LYS A 174 8.01 0.10 17.70
C LYS A 174 9.44 0.62 17.77
N ASP A 175 10.34 -0.17 18.34
CA ASP A 175 11.76 0.16 18.45
C ASP A 175 12.41 0.20 17.06
N PHE A 176 12.19 -0.83 16.23
CA PHE A 176 12.62 -0.82 14.83
C PHE A 176 12.14 0.44 14.09
N LYS A 177 10.88 0.86 14.29
CA LYS A 177 10.34 2.05 13.65
C LYS A 177 11.01 3.33 14.17
N ALA A 178 11.27 3.42 15.48
CA ALA A 178 11.87 4.59 16.10
C ALA A 178 13.34 4.74 15.67
N GLU A 179 14.12 3.66 15.72
CA GLU A 179 15.52 3.64 15.28
C GLU A 179 15.65 4.02 13.80
N ASN A 180 14.68 3.62 12.98
CA ASN A 180 14.69 3.84 11.54
C ASN A 180 13.82 5.00 11.07
N GLU A 181 13.35 5.85 11.98
CA GLU A 181 12.43 6.94 11.64
C GLU A 181 13.04 7.87 10.59
N GLY A 182 14.31 8.28 10.78
CA GLY A 182 15.02 9.15 9.85
C GLY A 182 15.20 8.51 8.46
N THR A 183 15.51 7.21 8.40
CA THR A 183 15.62 6.47 7.13
C THR A 183 14.26 6.39 6.43
N ILE A 184 13.20 6.09 7.18
CA ILE A 184 11.81 6.04 6.67
C ILE A 184 11.36 7.41 6.18
N GLU A 185 11.73 8.49 6.85
CA GLU A 185 11.43 9.87 6.46
C GLU A 185 12.13 10.26 5.17
N LYS A 186 13.46 10.07 5.06
CA LYS A 186 14.21 10.24 3.80
C LYS A 186 13.56 9.45 2.66
N MET A 187 13.11 8.23 2.94
CA MET A 187 12.43 7.43 1.93
C MET A 187 11.06 8.00 1.49
N LYS A 188 10.34 8.74 2.33
CA LYS A 188 9.12 9.43 1.94
C LYS A 188 9.46 10.64 1.08
N ASP A 189 10.47 11.41 1.44
CA ASP A 189 10.90 12.61 0.72
C ASP A 189 11.39 12.25 -0.68
N LEU A 190 12.24 11.21 -0.80
CA LEU A 190 12.66 10.69 -2.10
C LEU A 190 11.47 10.24 -2.96
N ARG A 191 10.39 9.70 -2.37
CA ARG A 191 9.17 9.35 -3.13
C ARG A 191 8.42 10.59 -3.61
N GLU A 192 8.48 11.70 -2.88
CA GLU A 192 7.91 12.98 -3.29
C GLU A 192 8.74 13.61 -4.40
N GLN A 193 10.07 13.67 -4.23
CA GLN A 193 11.00 14.11 -5.27
C GLN A 193 10.84 13.30 -6.56
N MET A 194 10.75 11.97 -6.47
CA MET A 194 10.48 11.12 -7.64
C MET A 194 9.16 11.48 -8.34
N ARG A 195 8.14 11.94 -7.61
CA ARG A 195 6.87 12.39 -8.20
C ARG A 195 7.03 13.72 -8.91
N GLU A 196 7.75 14.66 -8.32
CA GLU A 196 8.01 15.97 -8.91
C GLU A 196 8.86 15.86 -10.16
N GLN A 197 9.94 15.06 -10.12
CA GLN A 197 10.77 14.72 -11.27
C GLN A 197 9.97 14.05 -12.38
N ALA A 198 9.02 13.18 -12.02
CA ALA A 198 8.13 12.58 -13.01
C ALA A 198 7.20 13.62 -13.68
N LYS A 199 6.74 14.63 -12.94
CA LYS A 199 5.90 15.72 -13.48
C LYS A 199 6.69 16.64 -14.40
N SER A 200 7.93 16.99 -14.02
CA SER A 200 8.81 17.87 -14.79
C SER A 200 9.50 17.18 -15.97
N GLY A 201 9.39 15.85 -16.07
CA GLY A 201 10.05 15.07 -17.11
C GLY A 201 11.55 14.87 -16.89
N ASP A 202 12.07 15.20 -15.71
CA ASP A 202 13.46 15.00 -15.32
C ASP A 202 13.77 13.52 -15.09
N LYS A 203 14.21 12.86 -16.16
CA LYS A 203 14.55 11.43 -16.15
C LYS A 203 15.87 11.16 -15.44
N GLU A 204 16.83 12.08 -15.51
CA GLU A 204 18.16 11.89 -14.93
C GLU A 204 18.10 12.03 -13.41
N GLY A 205 17.45 13.07 -12.90
CA GLY A 205 17.18 13.22 -11.47
C GLY A 205 16.37 12.04 -10.94
N ALA A 206 15.31 11.63 -11.64
CA ALA A 206 14.52 10.46 -11.23
C ALA A 206 15.33 9.15 -11.17
N ALA A 207 16.39 9.01 -11.98
CA ALA A 207 17.29 7.86 -11.90
C ALA A 207 18.17 7.94 -10.64
N LYS A 208 18.74 9.10 -10.33
CA LYS A 208 19.55 9.34 -9.12
C LYS A 208 18.74 9.07 -7.85
N THR A 209 17.54 9.65 -7.76
CA THR A 209 16.62 9.44 -6.63
C THR A 209 16.24 7.96 -6.44
N ARG A 210 16.15 7.19 -7.53
CA ARG A 210 15.91 5.73 -7.45
C ARG A 210 17.10 4.96 -6.90
N GLU A 211 18.32 5.33 -7.27
CA GLU A 211 19.52 4.71 -6.73
C GLU A 211 19.66 4.99 -5.24
N GLU A 212 19.40 6.22 -4.80
CA GLU A 212 19.35 6.57 -3.37
C GLU A 212 18.26 5.78 -2.63
N MET A 213 17.06 5.72 -3.20
CA MET A 213 15.98 4.89 -2.66
C MET A 213 16.37 3.42 -2.55
N LYS A 214 17.13 2.89 -3.51
CA LYS A 214 17.59 1.50 -3.49
C LYS A 214 18.61 1.27 -2.37
N LYS A 215 19.55 2.20 -2.16
CA LYS A 215 20.52 2.13 -1.06
C LYS A 215 19.82 2.09 0.31
N LEU A 216 18.90 3.03 0.56
CA LEU A 216 18.12 3.05 1.82
C LEU A 216 17.27 1.78 2.01
N ARG A 217 16.82 1.15 0.91
CA ARG A 217 16.09 -0.12 0.99
C ARG A 217 16.96 -1.29 1.38
N GLU A 218 18.21 -1.35 0.89
CA GLU A 218 19.13 -2.40 1.28
C GLU A 218 19.57 -2.20 2.74
N GLU A 219 19.77 -0.96 3.19
CA GLU A 219 20.03 -0.64 4.61
C GLU A 219 18.89 -1.14 5.51
N LEU A 220 17.64 -0.71 5.25
CA LEU A 220 16.47 -1.18 5.99
C LEU A 220 16.23 -2.69 5.89
N LYS A 221 16.75 -3.35 4.85
CA LYS A 221 16.51 -4.78 4.63
C LYS A 221 17.30 -5.61 5.64
N ASP A 222 18.51 -5.20 5.99
CA ASP A 222 19.31 -5.94 6.95
C ASP A 222 18.77 -5.75 8.38
N GLU A 223 18.41 -4.52 8.77
CA GLU A 223 17.73 -4.26 10.05
C GLU A 223 16.38 -4.98 10.14
N ARG A 224 15.63 -5.07 9.03
CA ARG A 224 14.38 -5.87 9.00
C ARG A 224 14.64 -7.35 9.21
N LYS A 225 15.78 -7.88 8.76
CA LYS A 225 16.12 -9.29 9.03
C LYS A 225 16.43 -9.48 10.50
N GLU A 226 17.16 -8.55 11.12
CA GLU A 226 17.44 -8.59 12.56
C GLU A 226 16.14 -8.55 13.37
N MET A 227 15.25 -7.60 13.09
CA MET A 227 13.90 -7.55 13.69
C MET A 227 13.12 -8.87 13.47
N GLN A 228 13.22 -9.50 12.30
CA GLN A 228 12.58 -10.79 12.03
C GLN A 228 13.20 -11.96 12.81
N GLN A 229 14.52 -11.94 13.06
CA GLN A 229 15.21 -12.93 13.87
C GLN A 229 14.79 -12.82 15.34
N GLU A 230 14.72 -11.59 15.86
CA GLU A 230 14.24 -11.33 17.22
C GLU A 230 12.80 -11.79 17.40
N ILE A 231 11.89 -11.41 16.49
CA ILE A 231 10.51 -11.91 16.50
C ILE A 231 10.49 -13.44 16.41
N GLY A 232 11.32 -14.04 15.57
CA GLY A 232 11.40 -15.49 15.41
C GLY A 232 11.89 -16.22 16.67
N ALA A 233 12.72 -15.59 17.49
CA ALA A 233 13.18 -16.15 18.76
C ALA A 233 12.07 -16.24 19.82
N LEU A 234 11.03 -15.43 19.70
CA LEU A 234 9.86 -15.44 20.58
C LEU A 234 8.85 -16.54 20.24
N LEU A 235 8.96 -17.13 19.05
CA LEU A 235 8.01 -18.13 18.56
C LEU A 235 8.39 -19.54 19.03
N THR A 236 7.38 -20.37 19.27
CA THR A 236 7.60 -21.82 19.45
C THR A 236 8.02 -22.48 18.14
N ASP A 237 8.49 -23.71 18.20
CA ASP A 237 8.93 -24.43 17.01
C ASP A 237 7.74 -24.78 16.08
N GLU A 238 6.58 -25.05 16.65
CA GLU A 238 5.32 -25.21 15.91
C GLU A 238 4.93 -23.91 15.20
N GLN A 239 4.96 -22.77 15.88
CA GLN A 239 4.67 -21.46 15.30
C GLN A 239 5.66 -21.07 14.19
N LYS A 240 6.95 -21.43 14.34
CA LYS A 240 7.96 -21.26 13.28
C LYS A 240 7.67 -22.12 12.06
N ALA A 241 7.18 -23.35 12.27
CA ALA A 241 6.77 -24.24 11.18
C ALA A 241 5.59 -23.66 10.39
N THR A 242 4.53 -23.23 11.08
CA THR A 242 3.38 -22.51 10.46
C THR A 242 3.83 -21.27 9.69
N LEU A 243 4.74 -20.47 10.26
CA LEU A 243 5.27 -19.29 9.58
C LEU A 243 6.07 -19.64 8.31
N LYS A 244 6.75 -20.78 8.29
CA LYS A 244 7.51 -21.25 7.12
C LYS A 244 6.59 -21.72 6.01
N GLU A 245 5.58 -22.53 6.33
CA GLU A 245 4.57 -23.00 5.39
C GLU A 245 3.85 -21.83 4.73
N HIS A 246 3.38 -20.86 5.52
CA HIS A 246 2.75 -19.65 4.98
C HIS A 246 3.67 -18.85 4.05
N LYS A 247 4.98 -18.81 4.32
CA LYS A 247 5.94 -18.14 3.42
C LYS A 247 6.11 -18.89 2.10
N GLU A 248 6.03 -20.21 2.11
CA GLU A 248 6.08 -21.05 0.91
C GLU A 248 4.83 -20.87 0.05
N ASP A 249 3.64 -20.89 0.66
CA ASP A 249 2.37 -20.58 -0.02
C ASP A 249 2.36 -19.21 -0.70
N VAL A 250 2.81 -18.18 0.04
CA VAL A 250 2.89 -16.82 -0.50
C VAL A 250 3.89 -16.74 -1.65
N LYS A 251 5.00 -17.49 -1.57
CA LYS A 251 6.00 -17.55 -2.62
C LYS A 251 5.46 -18.24 -3.87
N GLU A 252 4.74 -19.35 -3.72
CA GLU A 252 4.10 -20.08 -4.81
C GLU A 252 3.07 -19.21 -5.52
N HIS A 253 2.15 -18.60 -4.77
CA HIS A 253 1.14 -17.69 -5.34
C HIS A 253 1.78 -16.51 -6.10
N ARG A 254 2.90 -15.99 -5.58
CA ARG A 254 3.67 -14.94 -6.26
C ARG A 254 4.28 -15.44 -7.56
N ASP A 255 4.86 -16.63 -7.57
CA ASP A 255 5.55 -17.18 -8.72
C ASP A 255 4.55 -17.61 -9.81
N GLU A 256 3.38 -18.13 -9.45
CA GLU A 256 2.24 -18.29 -10.36
C GLU A 256 1.81 -16.96 -11.00
N HIS A 257 1.69 -15.90 -10.20
CA HIS A 257 1.33 -14.58 -10.73
C HIS A 257 2.38 -14.06 -11.71
N LYS A 258 3.67 -14.29 -11.44
CA LYS A 258 4.73 -13.94 -12.38
C LYS A 258 4.61 -14.73 -13.68
N GLU A 259 4.31 -16.03 -13.61
CA GLU A 259 4.12 -16.88 -14.78
C GLU A 259 2.92 -16.43 -15.62
N LYS A 260 1.76 -16.21 -14.98
CA LYS A 260 0.54 -15.68 -15.63
C LYS A 260 0.83 -14.34 -16.33
N ARG A 261 1.59 -13.44 -15.68
CA ARG A 261 2.02 -12.16 -16.27
C ARG A 261 3.04 -12.32 -17.40
N GLY A 262 3.96 -13.27 -17.28
CA GLY A 262 4.93 -13.62 -18.32
C GLY A 262 4.25 -14.12 -19.59
N LYS A 263 3.27 -15.02 -19.45
CA LYS A 263 2.44 -15.54 -20.55
C LYS A 263 1.60 -14.46 -21.21
N GLY A 264 1.01 -13.53 -20.43
CA GLY A 264 0.26 -12.39 -20.98
C GLY A 264 1.13 -11.42 -21.80
N ARG A 265 2.39 -11.23 -21.40
CA ARG A 265 3.35 -10.37 -22.12
C ARG A 265 3.83 -11.00 -23.42
N ALA A 266 4.02 -12.33 -23.45
CA ALA A 266 4.32 -13.09 -24.67
C ALA A 266 3.17 -13.03 -25.71
N LYS A 267 1.91 -13.04 -25.26
CA LYS A 267 0.74 -12.87 -26.15
C LYS A 267 0.63 -11.45 -26.72
N ARG A 268 0.94 -10.37 -25.96
CA ARG A 268 0.95 -8.99 -26.48
C ARG A 268 2.05 -8.73 -27.49
N GLY A 269 3.22 -9.37 -27.36
CA GLY A 269 4.32 -9.25 -28.33
C GLY A 269 4.07 -9.94 -29.67
N LYS A 270 3.09 -10.86 -29.75
CA LYS A 270 2.68 -11.51 -31.01
C LYS A 270 1.57 -10.77 -31.77
N ARG A 271 0.90 -9.79 -31.15
CA ARG A 271 -0.16 -8.97 -31.76
C ARG A 271 0.36 -7.72 -32.48
N SER A 272 1.68 -7.47 -32.49
CA SER A 272 2.30 -6.31 -33.15
C SER A 272 3.19 -6.69 -34.33
N LYS A 273 2.84 -7.74 -35.07
CA LYS A 273 3.41 -8.05 -36.38
C LYS A 273 2.30 -8.14 -37.39
#